data_AF-A0A392NUU9-F1
#
_entry.id   AF-A0A392NUU9-F1
#
_cell.length_a   1.000
_cell.length_b   1.000
_cell.length_c   1.000
_cell.angle_alpha   90.00
_cell.angle_beta   90.00
_cell.angle_gamma   90.00
#
_symmetry.space_group_name_H-M   'P 1'
#
loop_
_entity.id
_entity.type
_entity.pdbx_description
1 polymer ?
#
loop_
_entity_poly.entity_id
_entity_poly.type
_entity_poly.pdbx_seq_one_letter_code
_entity_poly.pdbx_strand_id
1 'polypeptide(L)'
;TRLQEEHERCLIYLDASTKKLLIQTTEAQLLERHIPAILDKGFSVLMDGNRIEDLQRMHSLFSRVNALESLKQALSSYIRRTGQGIVMDEEKDKDMVQSLLEFKAALDTTWEESFAKNEAFGNTIKDAFEHLINLRQ
;
A
#
# COMPACT_ATOMS: atom_id res chain seq x y z
N THR A 1 -2.99 11.50 -17.86
CA THR A 1 -4.03 10.56 -17.37
C THR A 1 -5.38 11.25 -17.46
N ARG A 2 -6.49 10.56 -17.75
CA ARG A 2 -7.84 11.18 -17.86
C ARG A 2 -8.25 12.02 -16.64
N LEU A 3 -7.76 11.65 -15.46
CA LEU A 3 -7.89 12.42 -14.21
C LEU A 3 -7.19 13.79 -14.24
N GLN A 4 -6.03 13.89 -14.89
CA GLN A 4 -5.27 15.13 -15.04
C GLN A 4 -5.97 16.08 -16.04
N GLU A 5 -6.46 15.53 -17.15
CA GLU A 5 -7.14 16.29 -18.21
C GLU A 5 -8.48 16.88 -17.73
N GLU A 6 -9.25 16.12 -16.93
CA GLU A 6 -10.48 16.65 -16.29
C GLU A 6 -10.19 17.62 -15.15
N HIS A 7 -9.06 17.46 -14.45
CA HIS A 7 -8.61 18.42 -13.44
C HIS A 7 -8.27 19.79 -14.05
N GLU A 8 -7.62 19.79 -15.23
CA GLU A 8 -7.29 21.00 -15.98
C GLU A 8 -8.51 21.65 -16.63
N ARG A 9 -9.45 20.87 -17.18
CA ARG A 9 -10.73 21.42 -17.69
C ARG A 9 -11.58 22.05 -16.59
N CYS A 10 -11.56 21.51 -15.38
CA CYS A 10 -12.26 22.08 -14.22
C CYS A 10 -11.60 23.35 -13.66
N LEU A 11 -10.37 23.72 -14.06
CA LEU A 11 -9.74 24.97 -13.62
C LEU A 11 -10.39 26.22 -14.23
N ILE A 12 -11.12 26.07 -15.35
CA ILE A 12 -11.59 27.21 -16.13
C ILE A 12 -13.01 27.66 -15.74
N TYR A 13 -13.82 26.82 -15.07
CA TYR A 13 -15.29 27.06 -15.00
C TYR A 13 -16.01 26.86 -13.65
N LEU A 14 -15.34 26.51 -12.53
CA LEU A 14 -16.05 26.31 -11.25
C LEU A 14 -15.43 27.06 -10.07
N ASP A 15 -16.30 27.71 -9.28
CA ASP A 15 -15.97 28.34 -8.00
C ASP A 15 -15.29 27.32 -7.06
N ALA A 16 -14.17 27.73 -6.45
CA ALA A 16 -13.27 26.85 -5.68
C ALA A 16 -13.98 26.09 -4.54
N SER A 17 -15.07 26.67 -4.02
CA SER A 17 -15.91 26.08 -2.96
C SER A 17 -16.70 24.85 -3.44
N THR A 18 -17.27 24.91 -4.64
CA THR A 18 -18.08 23.82 -5.21
C THR A 18 -17.19 22.71 -5.77
N LYS A 19 -16.02 23.07 -6.31
CA LYS A 19 -14.99 22.13 -6.80
C LYS A 19 -14.47 21.20 -5.70
N LYS A 20 -14.20 21.74 -4.51
CA LYS A 20 -13.72 20.95 -3.35
C LYS A 20 -14.74 19.89 -2.94
N LEU A 21 -16.02 20.28 -2.89
CA LEU A 21 -17.11 19.38 -2.53
C LEU A 21 -17.31 18.27 -3.59
N LEU A 22 -17.20 18.61 -4.88
CA LEU A 22 -17.36 17.66 -5.99
C LEU A 22 -16.23 16.63 -6.06
N ILE A 23 -14.98 17.06 -5.88
CA ILE A 23 -13.82 16.18 -5.81
C ILE A 23 -13.94 15.25 -4.60
N GLN A 24 -14.26 15.78 -3.42
CA GLN A 24 -14.45 14.98 -2.20
C GLN A 24 -15.59 13.96 -2.35
N THR A 25 -16.71 14.35 -2.95
CA THR A 25 -17.86 13.45 -3.15
C THR A 25 -17.52 12.36 -4.18
N THR A 26 -16.78 12.71 -5.24
CA THR A 26 -16.34 11.77 -6.26
C THR A 26 -15.30 10.78 -5.71
N GLU A 27 -14.35 11.26 -4.89
CA GLU A 27 -13.37 10.43 -4.20
C GLU A 27 -14.04 9.47 -3.20
N ALA A 28 -15.00 9.95 -2.41
CA ALA A 28 -15.77 9.09 -1.51
C ALA A 28 -16.58 8.02 -2.28
N GLN A 29 -17.33 8.41 -3.32
CA GLN A 29 -18.18 7.47 -4.05
C GLN A 29 -17.38 6.45 -4.90
N LEU A 30 -16.26 6.86 -5.52
CA LEU A 30 -15.47 5.99 -6.39
C LEU A 30 -14.38 5.19 -5.66
N LEU A 31 -13.85 5.69 -4.54
CA LEU A 31 -12.77 5.02 -3.81
C LEU A 31 -13.31 4.30 -2.57
N GLU A 32 -14.07 4.97 -1.68
CA GLU A 32 -14.45 4.42 -0.37
C GLU A 32 -15.16 3.07 -0.48
N ARG A 33 -16.11 2.96 -1.41
CA ARG A 33 -16.86 1.72 -1.65
C ARG A 33 -16.03 0.60 -2.28
N HIS A 34 -14.97 0.95 -3.00
CA HIS A 34 -14.16 0.00 -3.78
C HIS A 34 -12.82 -0.33 -3.12
N ILE A 35 -12.40 0.40 -2.09
CA ILE A 35 -11.16 0.19 -1.33
C ILE A 35 -10.95 -1.28 -0.94
N PRO A 36 -11.94 -2.00 -0.35
CA PRO A 36 -11.75 -3.40 0.00
C PRO A 36 -11.42 -4.28 -1.21
N ALA A 37 -12.11 -4.08 -2.34
CA ALA A 37 -11.89 -4.85 -3.56
C ALA A 37 -10.56 -4.51 -4.26
N ILE A 38 -10.15 -3.25 -4.20
CA ILE A 38 -8.85 -2.78 -4.72
C ILE A 38 -7.71 -3.38 -3.90
N LEU A 39 -7.83 -3.38 -2.57
CA LEU A 39 -6.82 -3.96 -1.69
C LEU A 39 -6.73 -5.48 -1.85
N ASP A 40 -7.86 -6.18 -1.83
CA ASP A 40 -7.93 -7.64 -1.92
C ASP A 40 -7.27 -8.20 -3.19
N LYS A 41 -7.50 -7.53 -4.34
CA LYS A 41 -7.03 -8.03 -5.64
C LYS A 41 -5.78 -7.35 -6.16
N GLY A 42 -5.60 -6.08 -5.83
CA GLY A 42 -4.57 -5.23 -6.44
C GLY A 42 -3.33 -5.08 -5.58
N PHE A 43 -3.47 -5.02 -4.25
CA PHE A 43 -2.35 -4.62 -3.39
C PHE A 43 -1.18 -5.60 -3.46
N SER A 44 -1.43 -6.91 -3.32
CA SER A 44 -0.37 -7.92 -3.43
C SER A 44 0.32 -7.89 -4.79
N VAL A 45 -0.42 -7.73 -5.89
CA VAL A 45 0.14 -7.67 -7.25
C VAL A 45 1.07 -6.46 -7.42
N LEU A 46 0.72 -5.32 -6.83
CA LEU A 46 1.57 -4.13 -6.86
C LEU A 46 2.85 -4.31 -6.03
N MET A 47 2.74 -4.97 -4.87
CA MET A 47 3.89 -5.28 -4.00
C MET A 47 4.83 -6.30 -4.65
N ASP A 48 4.28 -7.42 -5.16
CA ASP A 48 5.04 -8.47 -5.84
C ASP A 48 5.75 -7.93 -7.10
N GLY A 49 5.08 -7.03 -7.82
CA GLY A 49 5.60 -6.38 -9.02
C GLY A 49 6.51 -5.17 -8.75
N ASN A 50 6.80 -4.84 -7.49
CA ASN A 50 7.56 -3.67 -7.06
C ASN A 50 7.14 -2.37 -7.77
N ARG A 51 5.82 -2.15 -7.92
CA ARG A 51 5.26 -1.01 -8.66
C ARG A 51 5.19 0.25 -7.81
N ILE A 52 6.36 0.84 -7.53
CA ILE A 52 6.53 2.00 -6.64
C ILE A 52 5.60 3.16 -7.00
N GLU A 53 5.52 3.56 -8.26
CA GLU A 53 4.68 4.70 -8.70
C GLU A 53 3.18 4.45 -8.46
N ASP A 54 2.72 3.22 -8.66
CA ASP A 54 1.31 2.85 -8.45
C ASP A 54 1.00 2.73 -6.94
N LEU A 55 1.96 2.27 -6.13
CA LEU A 55 1.86 2.24 -4.66
C LEU A 55 1.84 3.66 -4.07
N GLN A 56 2.67 4.57 -4.58
CA GLN A 56 2.63 6.00 -4.26
C GLN A 56 1.25 6.60 -4.54
N ARG A 57 0.71 6.33 -5.73
CA ARG A 57 -0.62 6.80 -6.14
C ARG A 57 -1.69 6.23 -5.22
N MET A 58 -1.62 4.94 -4.90
CA MET A 58 -2.56 4.30 -3.97
C MET A 58 -2.51 4.96 -2.59
N HIS A 59 -1.34 5.15 -2.01
CA HIS A 59 -1.18 5.82 -0.72
C HIS A 59 -1.72 7.25 -0.73
N SER A 60 -1.44 8.02 -1.78
CA SER A 60 -1.97 9.38 -1.95
C SER A 60 -3.50 9.42 -2.03
N LEU A 61 -4.10 8.53 -2.82
CA LEU A 61 -5.56 8.43 -2.96
C LEU A 61 -6.23 7.98 -1.65
N PHE A 62 -5.65 7.01 -0.96
CA PHE A 62 -6.19 6.47 0.29
C PHE A 62 -6.08 7.47 1.45
N SER A 63 -5.03 8.30 1.45
CA SER A 63 -4.89 9.42 2.39
C SER A 63 -6.04 10.42 2.26
N ARG A 64 -6.50 10.70 1.04
CA ARG A 64 -7.60 11.67 0.77
C ARG A 64 -8.97 11.21 1.30
N VAL A 65 -9.16 9.90 1.45
CA VAL A 65 -10.40 9.28 1.92
C VAL A 65 -10.27 8.63 3.30
N ASN A 66 -9.21 8.97 4.07
CA ASN A 66 -8.95 8.43 5.41
C ASN A 66 -8.88 6.89 5.48
N ALA A 67 -8.48 6.22 4.40
CA ALA A 67 -8.41 4.76 4.30
C ALA A 67 -7.00 4.19 4.55
N LEU A 68 -6.11 4.98 5.16
CA LEU A 68 -4.75 4.54 5.47
C LEU A 68 -4.72 3.37 6.45
N GLU A 69 -5.68 3.25 7.36
CA GLU A 69 -5.81 2.09 8.24
C GLU A 69 -6.03 0.80 7.45
N SER A 70 -6.92 0.81 6.46
CA SER A 70 -7.15 -0.34 5.58
C SER A 70 -5.91 -0.70 4.77
N LEU A 71 -5.15 0.29 4.30
CA LEU A 71 -3.89 0.06 3.59
C LEU A 71 -2.83 -0.57 4.51
N LYS A 72 -2.72 -0.13 5.77
CA LYS A 72 -1.83 -0.76 6.77
C LYS A 72 -2.23 -2.20 7.08
N GLN A 73 -3.52 -2.48 7.20
CA GLN A 73 -4.02 -3.85 7.41
C GLN A 73 -3.66 -4.75 6.22
N ALA A 74 -3.85 -4.26 4.99
CA ALA A 74 -3.45 -4.99 3.78
C ALA A 74 -1.93 -5.22 3.73
N LEU A 75 -1.12 -4.21 4.09
CA LEU A 75 0.33 -4.34 4.19
C LEU A 75 0.74 -5.39 5.23
N SER A 76 0.20 -5.33 6.44
CA SER A 76 0.50 -6.31 7.48
C SER A 76 0.13 -7.73 7.05
N SER A 77 -1.05 -7.90 6.45
CA SER A 77 -1.52 -9.19 5.95
C SER A 77 -0.62 -9.73 4.84
N TYR A 78 -0.19 -8.86 3.91
CA TYR A 78 0.73 -9.23 2.85
C TYR A 78 2.09 -9.68 3.41
N ILE A 79 2.69 -8.91 4.32
CA ILE A 79 3.97 -9.25 4.94
C ILE A 79 3.90 -10.60 5.65
N ARG A 80 2.85 -10.82 6.46
CA ARG A 80 2.66 -12.07 7.18
C ARG A 80 2.51 -13.26 6.22
N ARG A 81 1.68 -13.12 5.18
CA ARG A 81 1.43 -14.20 4.21
C ARG A 81 2.70 -14.55 3.42
N THR A 82 3.36 -13.54 2.84
CA THR A 82 4.56 -13.74 2.02
C THR A 82 5.72 -14.23 2.88
N GLY A 83 5.92 -13.63 4.05
CA GLY A 83 6.96 -14.03 4.98
C GLY A 83 6.78 -15.44 5.55
N GLN A 84 5.53 -15.85 5.86
CA GLN A 84 5.25 -17.24 6.25
C GLN A 84 5.61 -18.23 5.15
N GLY A 85 5.34 -17.89 3.89
CA GLY A 85 5.75 -18.71 2.74
C GLY A 85 7.27 -18.89 2.67
N ILE A 86 8.06 -17.87 3.01
CA ILE A 86 9.53 -17.95 3.06
C ILE A 86 9.99 -18.81 4.24
N VAL A 87 9.40 -18.65 5.42
CA VAL A 87 9.82 -19.32 6.67
C VAL A 87 9.41 -20.81 6.73
N MET A 88 8.32 -21.17 6.05
CA MET A 88 7.79 -22.54 6.04
C MET A 88 8.32 -23.39 4.86
N ASP A 89 9.08 -22.80 3.94
CA ASP A 89 9.68 -23.52 2.81
C ASP A 89 10.92 -24.31 3.28
N GLU A 90 10.72 -25.57 3.67
CA GLU A 90 11.79 -26.46 4.15
C GLU A 90 12.83 -26.78 3.05
N GLU A 91 12.46 -26.72 1.77
CA GLU A 91 13.39 -26.97 0.66
C GLU A 91 14.40 -25.83 0.51
N LYS A 92 14.00 -24.60 0.89
CA LYS A 92 14.83 -23.39 0.83
C LYS A 92 15.33 -22.92 2.20
N ASP A 93 15.32 -23.77 3.22
CA ASP A 93 15.71 -23.38 4.59
C ASP A 93 17.12 -22.75 4.67
N LYS A 94 18.06 -23.23 3.83
CA LYS A 94 19.42 -22.67 3.73
C LYS A 94 19.45 -21.23 3.21
N ASP A 95 18.50 -20.87 2.35
CA ASP A 95 18.38 -19.55 1.73
C ASP A 95 17.33 -18.67 2.44
N MET A 96 16.62 -19.22 3.44
CA MET A 96 15.53 -18.55 4.16
C MET A 96 15.95 -17.18 4.70
N VAL A 97 17.10 -17.11 5.39
CA VAL A 97 17.60 -15.85 5.96
C VAL A 97 17.90 -14.84 4.87
N GLN A 98 18.50 -15.28 3.76
CA GLN A 98 18.80 -14.41 2.62
C GLN A 98 17.51 -13.88 1.99
N SER A 99 16.53 -14.76 1.76
CA SER A 99 15.22 -14.41 1.22
C SER A 99 14.44 -13.44 2.13
N LEU A 100 14.54 -13.59 3.45
CA LEU A 100 13.93 -12.65 4.41
C LEU A 100 14.62 -11.28 4.39
N LEU A 101 15.94 -11.23 4.23
CA LEU A 101 16.68 -9.97 4.10
C LEU A 101 16.32 -9.24 2.81
N GLU A 102 16.22 -9.96 1.69
CA GLU A 102 15.79 -9.40 0.41
C GLU A 102 14.35 -8.88 0.48
N PHE A 103 13.45 -9.66 1.09
CA PHE A 103 12.07 -9.25 1.32
C PHE A 103 11.97 -8.00 2.20
N LYS A 104 12.77 -7.94 3.28
CA LYS A 104 12.86 -6.77 4.16
C LYS A 104 13.36 -5.54 3.40
N ALA A 105 14.39 -5.70 2.57
CA ALA A 105 14.93 -4.61 1.77
C ALA A 105 13.88 -4.04 0.80
N ALA A 106 13.12 -4.91 0.12
CA ALA A 106 12.04 -4.50 -0.77
C ALA A 106 10.92 -3.73 -0.03
N LEU A 107 10.58 -4.16 1.19
CA LEU A 107 9.61 -3.48 2.04
C LEU A 107 10.11 -2.13 2.54
N ASP A 108 11.39 -2.01 2.88
CA ASP A 108 12.01 -0.75 3.25
C ASP A 108 12.00 0.23 2.08
N THR A 109 12.38 -0.21 0.87
CA THR A 109 12.29 0.62 -0.34
C THR A 109 10.86 1.08 -0.60
N THR A 110 9.88 0.17 -0.49
CA THR A 110 8.46 0.52 -0.66
C THR A 110 8.01 1.53 0.40
N TRP A 111 8.41 1.36 1.66
CA TRP A 111 8.08 2.29 2.73
C TRP A 111 8.67 3.69 2.49
N GLU A 112 9.93 3.75 2.06
CA GLU A 112 10.64 4.99 1.81
C GLU A 112 10.12 5.74 0.59
N GLU A 113 9.94 5.02 -0.53
CA GLU A 113 9.56 5.63 -1.80
C GLU A 113 8.04 5.75 -1.96
N SER A 114 7.26 4.77 -1.49
CA SER A 114 5.81 4.74 -1.74
C SER A 114 4.95 5.33 -0.64
N PHE A 115 5.35 5.16 0.62
CA PHE A 115 4.55 5.55 1.78
C PHE A 115 5.08 6.80 2.48
N ALA A 116 5.91 7.59 1.79
CA ALA A 116 6.45 8.87 2.26
C ALA A 116 7.11 8.79 3.65
N LYS A 117 7.77 7.65 3.97
CA LYS A 117 8.38 7.37 5.27
C LYS A 117 7.42 7.54 6.46
N ASN A 118 6.13 7.28 6.24
CA ASN A 118 5.12 7.38 7.29
C ASN A 118 5.45 6.39 8.42
N GLU A 119 5.64 6.88 9.64
CA GLU A 119 6.06 6.09 10.79
C GLU A 119 5.06 4.97 11.14
N ALA A 120 3.76 5.19 10.92
CA ALA A 120 2.76 4.16 11.19
C ALA A 120 2.92 2.94 10.26
N PHE A 121 3.31 3.15 9.01
CA PHE A 121 3.63 2.07 8.07
C PHE A 121 4.95 1.39 8.44
N GLY A 122 5.96 2.18 8.86
CA GLY A 122 7.23 1.64 9.34
C GLY A 122 7.06 0.74 10.58
N ASN A 123 6.22 1.15 11.53
CA ASN A 123 5.87 0.33 12.70
C ASN A 123 5.11 -0.93 12.29
N THR A 124 4.15 -0.82 11.38
CA THR A 124 3.42 -1.98 10.85
C THR A 124 4.35 -3.03 10.22
N ILE A 125 5.37 -2.59 9.48
CA ILE A 125 6.39 -3.49 8.90
C ILE A 125 7.19 -4.16 10.01
N LYS A 126 7.67 -3.39 11.00
CA LYS A 126 8.43 -3.93 12.14
C LYS A 126 7.62 -4.97 12.92
N ASP A 127 6.38 -4.66 13.30
CA ASP A 127 5.50 -5.55 14.04
C ASP A 127 5.19 -6.84 13.26
N ALA A 128 4.97 -6.72 11.95
CA ALA A 128 4.73 -7.89 11.09
C ALA A 128 5.98 -8.77 10.97
N PHE A 129 7.17 -8.18 10.84
CA PHE A 129 8.43 -8.94 10.82
C PHE A 129 8.75 -9.60 12.16
N GLU A 130 8.55 -8.92 13.28
CA GLU A 130 8.75 -9.51 14.60
C GLU A 130 7.88 -10.76 14.77
N HIS A 131 6.61 -10.68 14.34
CA HIS A 131 5.73 -11.84 14.32
C HIS A 131 6.26 -12.98 13.45
N LEU A 132 6.83 -12.69 12.27
CA LEU A 132 7.42 -13.70 11.39
C LEU A 132 8.62 -14.41 12.03
N ILE A 133 9.52 -13.66 12.68
CA ILE A 133 10.69 -14.22 13.35
C ILE A 133 10.26 -15.11 14.52
N ASN A 134 9.25 -14.70 15.27
CA ASN A 134 8.69 -15.46 16.39
C ASN A 134 7.98 -16.75 15.95
N LEU A 135 7.56 -16.89 14.69
CA LEU A 135 6.93 -18.12 14.19
C LEU A 135 7.94 -19.25 13.96
N ARG A 136 9.24 -18.95 13.89
CA ARG A 136 10.30 -19.94 13.64
C ARG A 136 11.06 -20.36 14.90
N GLN A 137 11.04 -19.53 15.96
CA GLN A 137 11.63 -19.87 17.26
C GLN A 137 10.86 -20.99 17.95
#